data_AF-A0A518B2S2-F1
#
_entry.id   AF-A0A518B2S2-F1
#
_cell.length_a   1.000
_cell.length_b   1.000
_cell.length_c   1.000
_cell.angle_alpha   90.00
_cell.angle_beta   90.00
_cell.angle_gamma   90.00
#
_symmetry.space_group_name_H-M   'P 1'
#
loop_
_entity.id
_entity.type
_entity.pdbx_description
1 polymer ?
#
loop_
_entity_poly.entity_id
_entity_poly.type
_entity_poly.pdbx_seq_one_letter_code
_entity_poly.pdbx_strand_id
1 'polypeptide(L)'
;MNHQPDAVPFIPQSDPRFCGAASLEMAYRHLGIARSQELIWPDITEDDRLGRFQLMARDALRQECEVLLAQADDSLTFLERCLEQSVVPILNIRPIFHHHVGHYVIALEINQWDVVVHDPHFGPRRQMSRQRLAELWSPNRYIAGFVVLAVAAANATPATASAKCSKCEADVAMPLGRLLAKDEGDATRRHDDWRRVFCPYCDATLLNNQRTEPT
;
A
#
# COMPACT_ATOMS: atom_id res chain seq x y z
N MET A 1 -9.70 -17.07 -22.29
CA MET A 1 -8.65 -17.72 -21.48
C MET A 1 -8.15 -16.64 -20.53
N ASN A 2 -8.55 -16.71 -19.27
CA ASN A 2 -8.17 -15.71 -18.27
C ASN A 2 -6.69 -15.91 -17.97
N HIS A 3 -5.85 -14.97 -18.40
CA HIS A 3 -4.50 -14.84 -17.87
C HIS A 3 -4.69 -14.57 -16.37
N GLN A 4 -4.44 -15.57 -15.52
CA GLN A 4 -4.16 -15.27 -14.13
C GLN A 4 -2.88 -14.44 -14.16
N PRO A 5 -2.90 -13.16 -13.72
CA PRO A 5 -1.67 -12.40 -13.59
C PRO A 5 -0.72 -13.23 -12.72
N ASP A 6 0.54 -13.33 -13.13
CA ASP A 6 1.56 -14.09 -12.42
C ASP A 6 1.53 -13.67 -10.95
N ALA A 7 1.23 -14.61 -10.05
CA ALA A 7 1.03 -14.30 -8.64
C ALA A 7 2.28 -13.58 -8.07
N VAL A 8 2.07 -12.57 -7.21
CA VAL A 8 3.18 -11.89 -6.52
C VAL A 8 4.06 -12.95 -5.84
N PRO A 9 5.37 -13.03 -6.14
CA PRO A 9 6.22 -14.07 -5.59
C PRO A 9 6.44 -13.84 -4.09
N PHE A 10 6.55 -14.93 -3.33
CA PHE A 10 6.96 -14.83 -1.93
C PHE A 10 8.48 -14.70 -1.82
N ILE A 11 8.94 -13.72 -1.04
CA ILE A 11 10.34 -13.56 -0.64
C ILE A 11 10.39 -13.34 0.88
N PRO A 12 11.08 -14.21 1.65
CA PRO A 12 11.24 -14.00 3.09
C PRO A 12 12.20 -12.83 3.35
N GLN A 13 12.03 -12.12 4.46
CA GLN A 13 12.97 -11.05 4.83
C GLN A 13 14.34 -11.63 5.21
N SER A 14 15.43 -11.05 4.68
CA SER A 14 16.80 -11.52 4.94
C SER A 14 17.37 -11.01 6.27
N ASP A 15 16.83 -9.92 6.82
CA ASP A 15 17.14 -9.38 8.16
C ASP A 15 15.83 -9.12 8.93
N PRO A 16 15.79 -9.25 10.27
CA PRO A 16 14.61 -9.00 11.11
C PRO A 16 13.92 -7.64 10.92
N ARG A 17 14.61 -6.63 10.37
CA ARG A 17 14.07 -5.29 10.11
C ARG A 17 13.65 -5.08 8.66
N PHE A 18 13.99 -6.00 7.76
CA PHE A 18 13.80 -5.83 6.32
C PHE A 18 12.38 -6.13 5.83
N CYS A 19 11.36 -6.21 6.69
CA CYS A 19 10.00 -6.50 6.24
C CYS A 19 9.51 -5.53 5.15
N GLY A 20 9.80 -4.23 5.26
CA GLY A 20 9.48 -3.26 4.23
C GLY A 20 10.25 -3.47 2.92
N ALA A 21 11.55 -3.78 3.00
CA ALA A 21 12.39 -4.04 1.83
C ALA A 21 11.99 -5.35 1.12
N ALA A 22 11.66 -6.39 1.89
CA ALA A 22 11.12 -7.64 1.37
C ALA A 22 9.76 -7.45 0.68
N SER A 23 8.86 -6.64 1.26
CA SER A 23 7.60 -6.28 0.60
C SER A 23 7.81 -5.54 -0.71
N LEU A 24 8.75 -4.59 -0.78
CA LEU A 24 9.08 -3.93 -2.05
C LEU A 24 9.73 -4.88 -3.05
N GLU A 25 10.64 -5.76 -2.63
CA GLU A 25 11.24 -6.75 -3.54
C GLU A 25 10.19 -7.68 -4.14
N MET A 26 9.23 -8.17 -3.33
CA MET A 26 8.11 -8.98 -3.85
C MET A 26 7.27 -8.20 -4.88
N ALA A 27 6.96 -6.93 -4.59
CA ALA A 27 6.25 -6.06 -5.53
C ALA A 27 7.06 -5.83 -6.82
N TYR A 28 8.34 -5.48 -6.71
CA TYR A 28 9.23 -5.27 -7.86
C TYR A 28 9.37 -6.53 -8.71
N ARG A 29 9.57 -7.71 -8.12
CA ARG A 29 9.64 -8.96 -8.87
C ARG A 29 8.34 -9.25 -9.62
N HIS A 30 7.19 -8.98 -9.02
CA HIS A 30 5.90 -9.08 -9.70
C HIS A 30 5.79 -8.13 -10.91
N LEU A 31 6.41 -6.95 -10.81
CA LEU A 31 6.46 -5.95 -11.88
C LEU A 31 7.65 -6.11 -12.84
N GLY A 32 8.42 -7.20 -12.75
CA GLY A 32 9.57 -7.46 -13.61
C GLY A 32 10.83 -6.62 -13.29
N ILE A 33 10.87 -5.98 -12.13
CA ILE A 33 11.98 -5.13 -11.67
C ILE A 33 12.92 -5.96 -10.76
N ALA A 34 14.19 -6.04 -11.14
CA ALA A 34 15.21 -6.75 -10.36
C ALA A 34 15.87 -5.83 -9.32
N ARG A 35 15.43 -5.91 -8.06
CA ARG A 35 16.02 -5.14 -6.95
C ARG A 35 15.91 -5.94 -5.64
N SER A 36 17.05 -6.19 -4.98
CA SER A 36 17.09 -7.00 -3.75
C SER A 36 16.86 -6.16 -2.49
N GLN A 37 16.50 -6.79 -1.37
CA GLN A 37 16.32 -6.12 -0.07
C GLN A 37 17.54 -5.30 0.34
N GLU A 38 18.75 -5.80 0.09
CA GLU A 38 20.01 -5.14 0.46
C GLU A 38 20.22 -3.83 -0.30
N LEU A 39 19.71 -3.74 -1.53
CA LEU A 39 19.73 -2.51 -2.33
C LEU A 39 18.59 -1.56 -1.96
N ILE A 40 17.43 -2.08 -1.55
CA ILE A 40 16.26 -1.29 -1.16
C ILE A 40 16.44 -0.67 0.24
N TRP A 41 17.00 -1.44 1.18
CA TRP A 41 17.02 -1.08 2.59
C TRP A 41 17.65 0.30 2.89
N PRO A 42 18.80 0.67 2.32
CA PRO A 42 19.40 1.99 2.55
C PRO A 42 18.53 3.15 2.07
N ASP A 43 17.66 2.93 1.08
CA ASP A 43 16.80 3.98 0.50
C ASP A 43 15.51 4.20 1.28
N ILE A 44 15.07 3.18 2.03
CA ILE A 44 13.78 3.18 2.74
C ILE A 44 13.92 3.36 4.26
N THR A 45 15.13 3.58 4.76
CA THR A 45 15.43 3.77 6.17
C THR A 45 16.18 5.05 6.47
N GLU A 46 16.08 5.48 7.73
CA GLU A 46 16.84 6.60 8.30
C GLU A 46 17.69 6.09 9.48
N ASP A 47 18.19 7.00 10.30
CA ASP A 47 19.06 6.71 11.45
C ASP A 47 18.45 5.72 12.45
N ASP A 48 17.13 5.70 12.58
CA ASP A 48 16.39 4.76 13.44
C ASP A 48 16.31 3.33 12.87
N ARG A 49 16.74 3.15 11.62
CA ARG A 49 16.73 1.88 10.88
C ARG A 49 15.34 1.24 10.80
N LEU A 50 14.29 2.08 10.73
CA LEU A 50 12.93 1.64 10.50
C LEU A 50 12.51 1.96 9.07
N GLY A 51 11.90 0.98 8.40
CA GLY A 51 11.24 1.20 7.11
C GLY A 51 10.07 2.18 7.28
N ARG A 52 9.92 3.12 6.35
CA ARG A 52 8.82 4.10 6.38
C ARG A 52 8.08 4.14 5.05
N PHE A 53 6.76 4.24 5.08
CA PHE A 53 5.94 4.18 3.86
C PHE A 53 6.29 5.25 2.85
N GLN A 54 6.57 6.50 3.27
CA GLN A 54 6.97 7.56 2.34
C GLN A 54 8.32 7.26 1.67
N LEU A 55 9.27 6.66 2.41
CA LEU A 55 10.57 6.32 1.82
C LEU A 55 10.45 5.11 0.88
N MET A 56 9.60 4.14 1.22
CA MET A 56 9.22 3.04 0.33
C MET A 56 8.54 3.54 -0.95
N ALA A 57 7.61 4.49 -0.83
CA ALA A 57 6.95 5.14 -1.95
C ALA A 57 7.97 5.85 -2.85
N ARG A 58 8.93 6.56 -2.26
CA ARG A 58 10.01 7.24 -2.99
C ARG A 58 10.94 6.26 -3.70
N ASP A 59 11.30 5.14 -3.09
CA ASP A 59 12.09 4.09 -3.76
C ASP A 59 11.32 3.54 -4.97
N ALA A 60 10.02 3.25 -4.82
CA ALA A 60 9.18 2.77 -5.93
C ALA A 60 9.07 3.78 -7.08
N LEU A 61 8.90 5.07 -6.78
CA LEU A 61 8.92 6.12 -7.80
C LEU A 61 10.27 6.18 -8.55
N ARG A 62 11.40 5.94 -7.87
CA ARG A 62 12.72 5.87 -8.52
C ARG A 62 12.89 4.63 -9.41
N GLN A 63 12.15 3.57 -9.11
CA GLN A 63 12.07 2.38 -9.97
C GLN A 63 10.99 2.53 -11.06
N GLU A 64 10.59 3.77 -11.38
CA GLU A 64 9.60 4.08 -12.41
C GLU A 64 8.25 3.36 -12.18
N CYS A 65 7.89 3.11 -10.91
CA CYS A 65 6.57 2.57 -10.57
C CYS A 65 5.52 3.67 -10.42
N GLU A 66 4.26 3.32 -10.65
CA GLU A 66 3.12 4.11 -10.20
C GLU A 66 2.90 3.87 -8.71
N VAL A 67 2.71 4.94 -7.94
CA VAL A 67 2.54 4.86 -6.48
C VAL A 67 1.37 5.70 -6.00
N LEU A 68 0.63 5.17 -5.03
CA LEU A 68 -0.33 5.91 -4.21
C LEU A 68 -0.17 5.51 -2.76
N LEU A 69 0.01 6.50 -1.89
CA LEU A 69 -0.02 6.33 -0.44
C LEU A 69 -1.33 6.90 0.08
N ALA A 70 -2.25 6.04 0.52
CA ALA A 70 -3.59 6.46 0.90
C ALA A 70 -4.05 5.80 2.21
N GLN A 71 -4.82 6.53 3.01
CA GLN A 71 -5.57 5.98 4.12
C GLN A 71 -6.98 5.64 3.64
N ALA A 72 -7.38 4.38 3.77
CA ALA A 72 -8.70 3.92 3.44
C ALA A 72 -9.72 4.21 4.58
N ASP A 73 -10.96 4.50 4.21
CA ASP A 73 -12.12 4.55 5.12
C ASP A 73 -12.82 3.18 5.15
N ASP A 74 -13.09 2.60 3.96
CA ASP A 74 -13.43 1.18 3.81
C ASP A 74 -12.21 0.44 3.26
N SER A 75 -11.38 -0.02 4.19
CA SER A 75 -10.08 -0.60 3.86
C SER A 75 -10.17 -1.89 3.05
N LEU A 76 -11.26 -2.66 3.17
CA LEU A 76 -11.36 -3.93 2.44
C LEU A 76 -11.75 -3.67 0.98
N THR A 77 -12.73 -2.80 0.74
CA THR A 77 -13.11 -2.40 -0.63
C THR A 77 -11.96 -1.70 -1.34
N PHE A 78 -11.17 -0.87 -0.65
CA PHE A 78 -9.99 -0.24 -1.24
C PHE A 78 -8.96 -1.28 -1.69
N LEU A 79 -8.72 -2.32 -0.88
CA LEU A 79 -7.79 -3.39 -1.23
C LEU A 79 -8.32 -4.27 -2.37
N GLU A 80 -9.61 -4.59 -2.38
CA GLU A 80 -10.24 -5.31 -3.50
C GLU A 80 -9.99 -4.58 -4.83
N ARG A 81 -10.19 -3.25 -4.86
CA ARG A 81 -9.95 -2.44 -6.06
C ARG A 81 -8.47 -2.38 -6.47
N CYS A 82 -7.54 -2.41 -5.51
CA CYS A 82 -6.13 -2.55 -5.83
C CYS A 82 -5.87 -3.86 -6.59
N LEU A 83 -6.36 -4.97 -6.05
CA LEU A 83 -6.14 -6.30 -6.62
C LEU A 83 -6.83 -6.48 -7.99
N GLU A 84 -8.05 -5.97 -8.15
CA GLU A 84 -8.78 -5.97 -9.43
C GLU A 84 -8.06 -5.21 -10.54
N GLN A 85 -7.22 -4.22 -10.19
CA GLN A 85 -6.47 -3.38 -11.13
C GLN A 85 -4.98 -3.77 -11.23
N SER A 86 -4.61 -4.98 -10.78
CA SER A 86 -3.21 -5.46 -10.78
C SER A 86 -2.25 -4.52 -10.05
N VAL A 87 -2.72 -3.87 -9.00
CA VAL A 87 -1.93 -3.02 -8.10
C VAL A 87 -1.55 -3.85 -6.87
N VAL A 88 -0.29 -3.83 -6.47
CA VAL A 88 0.23 -4.55 -5.30
C VAL A 88 0.03 -3.69 -4.04
N PRO A 89 -0.86 -4.06 -3.10
CA PRO A 89 -1.07 -3.31 -1.87
C PRO A 89 -0.12 -3.78 -0.76
N ILE A 90 0.69 -2.87 -0.24
CA ILE A 90 1.55 -3.08 0.93
C ILE A 90 0.91 -2.42 2.15
N LEU A 91 0.77 -3.19 3.24
CA LEU A 91 0.12 -2.77 4.47
C LEU A 91 1.14 -2.69 5.60
N ASN A 92 0.96 -1.74 6.51
CA ASN A 92 1.67 -1.71 7.79
C ASN A 92 0.70 -2.14 8.90
N ILE A 93 0.85 -3.36 9.38
CA ILE A 93 -0.03 -3.97 10.38
C ILE A 93 0.77 -4.36 11.63
N ARG A 94 0.08 -4.68 12.72
CA ARG A 94 0.72 -5.36 13.85
C ARG A 94 1.00 -6.82 13.46
N PRO A 95 2.17 -7.38 13.79
CA PRO A 95 2.45 -8.80 13.54
C PRO A 95 1.54 -9.73 14.35
N ILE A 96 1.22 -9.33 15.60
CA ILE A 96 0.29 -10.02 16.51
C ILE A 96 -0.50 -9.01 17.36
N PHE A 97 -1.61 -9.47 17.94
CA PHE A 97 -2.42 -8.67 18.88
C PHE A 97 -1.54 -8.29 20.09
N HIS A 98 -1.48 -7.01 20.43
CA HIS A 98 -0.60 -6.39 21.45
C HIS A 98 0.85 -6.07 21.06
N HIS A 99 1.34 -6.45 19.88
CA HIS A 99 2.60 -5.90 19.42
C HIS A 99 2.43 -4.44 19.01
N HIS A 100 3.37 -3.58 19.41
CA HIS A 100 3.28 -2.14 19.14
C HIS A 100 4.00 -1.74 17.86
N VAL A 101 5.06 -2.45 17.47
CA VAL A 101 5.81 -2.12 16.26
C VAL A 101 5.08 -2.64 15.03
N GLY A 102 5.03 -1.81 14.00
CA GLY A 102 4.48 -2.15 12.69
C GLY A 102 5.30 -3.21 11.95
N HIS A 103 4.64 -3.89 11.04
CA HIS A 103 5.17 -4.96 10.20
C HIS A 103 4.54 -4.85 8.81
N TYR A 104 5.38 -4.93 7.78
CA TYR A 104 4.92 -4.81 6.41
C TYR A 104 4.52 -6.16 5.82
N VAL A 105 3.34 -6.20 5.18
CA VAL A 105 2.79 -7.38 4.49
C VAL A 105 2.20 -6.96 3.15
N ILE A 106 2.04 -7.91 2.22
CA ILE A 106 1.36 -7.70 0.93
C ILE A 106 0.02 -8.41 0.95
N ALA A 107 -1.08 -7.73 0.61
CA ALA A 107 -2.35 -8.42 0.37
C ALA A 107 -2.37 -9.03 -1.04
N LEU A 108 -2.89 -10.25 -1.16
CA LEU A 108 -2.90 -11.04 -2.40
C LEU A 108 -4.32 -11.29 -2.90
N GLU A 109 -5.20 -11.66 -1.97
CA GLU A 109 -6.56 -12.08 -2.28
C GLU A 109 -7.48 -11.61 -1.16
N ILE A 110 -8.69 -11.23 -1.53
CA ILE A 110 -9.75 -10.87 -0.60
C ILE A 110 -11.01 -11.57 -1.07
N ASN A 111 -11.65 -12.30 -0.15
CA ASN A 111 -13.00 -12.83 -0.35
C ASN A 111 -13.89 -12.36 0.80
N GLN A 112 -15.17 -12.73 0.79
CA GLN A 112 -16.15 -12.29 1.79
C GLN A 112 -15.80 -12.59 3.26
N TRP A 113 -14.90 -13.54 3.53
CA TRP A 113 -14.53 -13.98 4.89
C TRP A 113 -13.09 -13.61 5.24
N ASP A 114 -12.18 -13.77 4.29
CA ASP A 114 -10.75 -13.79 4.55
C ASP A 114 -9.96 -12.87 3.62
N VAL A 115 -8.77 -12.52 4.12
CA VAL A 115 -7.70 -11.89 3.36
C VAL A 115 -6.49 -12.83 3.38
N VAL A 116 -5.87 -13.01 2.22
CA VAL A 116 -4.63 -13.77 2.06
C VAL A 116 -3.49 -12.78 1.89
N VAL A 117 -2.42 -12.93 2.67
CA VAL A 117 -1.25 -12.04 2.63
C VAL A 117 0.06 -12.81 2.42
N HIS A 118 1.03 -12.18 1.77
CA HIS A 118 2.44 -12.54 1.94
C HIS A 118 3.02 -11.78 3.13
N ASP A 119 3.58 -12.53 4.07
CA ASP A 119 4.20 -11.99 5.27
C ASP A 119 5.70 -12.35 5.26
N PRO A 120 6.60 -11.38 5.05
CA PRO A 120 8.04 -11.64 4.97
C PRO A 120 8.63 -12.38 6.17
N HIS A 121 8.01 -12.26 7.35
CA HIS A 121 8.47 -12.90 8.58
C HIS A 121 7.80 -14.25 8.81
N PHE A 122 6.47 -14.30 8.65
CA PHE A 122 5.66 -15.46 9.06
C PHE A 122 5.33 -16.42 7.90
N GLY A 123 5.70 -16.09 6.66
CA GLY A 123 5.61 -16.99 5.52
C GLY A 123 4.60 -16.59 4.44
N PRO A 124 4.51 -17.41 3.38
CA PRO A 124 3.66 -17.12 2.23
C PRO A 124 2.18 -17.35 2.50
N ARG A 125 1.32 -16.63 1.77
CA ARG A 125 -0.13 -16.88 1.64
C ARG A 125 -0.84 -17.16 2.98
N ARG A 126 -0.51 -16.39 4.01
CA ARG A 126 -1.17 -16.47 5.31
C ARG A 126 -2.61 -15.98 5.16
N GLN A 127 -3.55 -16.83 5.55
CA GLN A 127 -4.95 -16.48 5.60
C GLN A 127 -5.30 -15.89 6.97
N MET A 128 -6.07 -14.81 6.99
CA MET A 128 -6.67 -14.27 8.21
C MET A 128 -8.05 -13.71 7.91
N SER A 129 -8.95 -13.74 8.89
CA SER A 129 -10.27 -13.17 8.72
C SER A 129 -10.20 -11.66 8.48
N ARG A 130 -11.20 -11.13 7.76
CA ARG A 130 -11.37 -9.67 7.58
C ARG A 130 -11.34 -8.91 8.89
N GLN A 131 -12.05 -9.41 9.91
CA GLN A 131 -12.05 -8.82 11.25
C GLN A 131 -10.63 -8.80 11.84
N ARG A 132 -9.89 -9.91 11.71
CA ARG A 132 -8.54 -10.00 12.24
C ARG A 132 -7.58 -9.03 11.57
N LEU A 133 -7.68 -8.86 10.25
CA LEU A 133 -6.89 -7.85 9.54
C LEU A 133 -7.23 -6.45 10.05
N ALA A 134 -8.52 -6.11 10.13
CA ALA A 134 -8.97 -4.80 10.61
C ALA A 134 -8.46 -4.51 12.04
N GLU A 135 -8.49 -5.51 12.92
CA GLU A 135 -7.86 -5.42 14.24
C GLU A 135 -6.37 -5.12 14.09
N LEU A 136 -5.58 -5.98 13.43
CA LEU A 136 -4.13 -5.80 13.34
C LEU A 136 -3.72 -4.48 12.66
N TRP A 137 -4.54 -3.98 11.75
CA TRP A 137 -4.31 -2.75 10.98
C TRP A 137 -4.88 -1.48 11.63
N SER A 138 -5.65 -1.61 12.72
CA SER A 138 -6.17 -0.45 13.44
C SER A 138 -5.05 0.45 13.99
N PRO A 139 -5.29 1.77 14.05
CA PRO A 139 -4.27 2.74 14.46
C PRO A 139 -3.77 2.50 15.88
N ASN A 140 -2.49 2.81 16.10
CA ASN A 140 -1.86 2.86 17.42
C ASN A 140 -0.71 3.90 17.40
N ARG A 141 0.12 3.93 18.45
CA ARG A 141 1.25 4.88 18.55
C ARG A 141 2.24 4.83 17.36
N TYR A 142 2.41 3.68 16.72
CA TYR A 142 3.40 3.45 15.66
C TYR A 142 2.78 3.16 14.29
N ILE A 143 1.48 2.90 14.24
CA ILE A 143 0.75 2.56 13.02
C ILE A 143 -0.36 3.59 12.83
N ALA A 144 -0.29 4.36 11.75
CA ALA A 144 -1.31 5.36 11.40
C ALA A 144 -2.70 4.73 11.14
N GLY A 145 -2.70 3.44 10.80
CA GLY A 145 -3.87 2.60 10.62
C GLY A 145 -4.56 2.79 9.28
N PHE A 146 -4.96 1.69 8.65
CA PHE A 146 -5.65 1.67 7.35
C PHE A 146 -4.90 2.38 6.21
N VAL A 147 -3.58 2.60 6.35
CA VAL A 147 -2.73 3.16 5.30
C VAL A 147 -2.22 2.04 4.41
N VAL A 148 -2.42 2.22 3.10
CA VAL A 148 -1.96 1.35 2.01
C VAL A 148 -0.92 2.10 1.20
N LEU A 149 0.21 1.45 0.95
CA LEU A 149 1.09 1.79 -0.15
C LEU A 149 0.72 0.92 -1.35
N ALA A 150 0.07 1.52 -2.34
CA ALA A 150 -0.30 0.89 -3.59
C ALA A 150 0.81 1.10 -4.61
N VAL A 151 1.31 0.01 -5.21
CA VAL A 151 2.40 0.02 -6.19
C VAL A 151 1.99 -0.73 -7.45
N ALA A 152 2.21 -0.14 -8.61
CA ALA A 152 1.97 -0.78 -9.91
C ALA A 152 3.09 -0.45 -10.89
N ALA A 153 3.18 -1.23 -11.98
CA ALA A 153 4.05 -0.86 -13.10
C ALA A 153 3.60 0.50 -13.66
N ALA A 154 4.56 1.32 -14.10
CA ALA A 154 4.24 2.44 -14.98
C ALA A 154 3.60 1.92 -16.25
N ASN A 155 2.32 2.21 -16.41
CA ASN A 155 1.67 2.11 -17.70
C ASN A 155 1.85 3.42 -18.43
N ALA A 156 1.82 3.40 -19.76
CA ALA A 156 1.84 4.62 -20.58
C ALA A 156 0.58 5.49 -20.38
N THR A 157 -0.31 5.15 -19.45
CA THR A 157 -1.50 5.92 -19.12
C THR A 157 -1.07 7.20 -18.41
N PRO A 158 -1.35 8.39 -18.99
CA PRO A 158 -1.00 9.65 -18.35
C PRO A 158 -1.62 9.75 -16.96
N ALA A 159 -0.89 10.32 -16.00
CA ALA A 159 -1.45 10.64 -14.70
C ALA A 159 -2.67 11.55 -14.89
N THR A 160 -3.84 11.07 -14.48
CA THR A 160 -5.11 11.80 -14.63
C THR A 160 -5.27 12.90 -13.59
N ALA A 161 -4.46 12.86 -12.52
CA ALA A 161 -4.45 13.85 -11.46
C ALA A 161 -3.02 14.17 -11.01
N SER A 162 -2.81 15.42 -10.57
CA SER A 162 -1.62 15.86 -9.86
C SER A 162 -2.02 16.83 -8.75
N ALA A 163 -1.19 16.91 -7.72
CA ALA A 163 -1.37 17.87 -6.62
C ALA A 163 -0.02 18.42 -6.18
N LYS A 164 0.06 19.73 -5.93
CA LYS A 164 1.23 20.34 -5.33
C LYS A 164 1.21 20.14 -3.82
N CYS A 165 2.27 19.59 -3.26
CA CYS A 165 2.38 19.39 -1.82
C CYS A 165 2.59 20.72 -1.10
N SER A 166 1.75 21.07 -0.12
CA SER A 166 1.91 22.30 0.66
C SER A 166 3.10 22.31 1.61
N LYS A 167 3.68 21.14 1.93
CA LYS A 167 4.80 21.01 2.87
C LYS A 167 6.17 21.02 2.18
N CYS A 168 6.34 20.23 1.12
CA CYS A 168 7.62 20.13 0.40
C CYS A 168 7.61 20.75 -0.99
N GLU A 169 6.49 21.35 -1.40
CA GLU A 169 6.30 22.03 -2.69
C GLU A 169 6.43 21.15 -3.94
N ALA A 170 6.67 19.85 -3.79
CA ALA A 170 6.76 18.92 -4.90
C ALA A 170 5.41 18.79 -5.63
N ASP A 171 5.47 18.77 -6.96
CA ASP A 171 4.35 18.36 -7.81
C ASP A 171 4.23 16.84 -7.79
N VAL A 172 3.15 16.32 -7.20
CA VAL A 172 2.92 14.89 -7.03
C VAL A 172 1.95 14.42 -8.10
N ALA A 173 2.46 13.67 -9.08
CA ALA A 173 1.62 12.92 -10.01
C ALA A 173 0.92 11.77 -9.26
N MET A 174 -0.35 11.54 -9.57
CA MET A 174 -1.17 10.48 -8.97
C MET A 174 -1.76 9.59 -10.07
N PRO A 175 -0.93 8.79 -10.77
CA PRO A 175 -1.41 7.90 -11.83
C PRO A 175 -2.36 6.80 -11.31
N LEU A 176 -2.18 6.37 -10.07
CA LEU A 176 -3.13 5.51 -9.34
C LEU A 176 -4.33 6.29 -8.77
N GLY A 177 -4.53 7.56 -9.16
CA GLY A 177 -5.72 8.34 -8.82
C GLY A 177 -7.02 7.70 -9.30
N ARG A 178 -6.95 6.79 -10.29
CA ARG A 178 -8.06 5.91 -10.69
C ARG A 178 -8.58 5.03 -9.54
N LEU A 179 -7.75 4.68 -8.56
CA LEU A 179 -8.20 3.98 -7.34
C LEU A 179 -9.05 4.91 -6.46
N LEU A 180 -8.95 6.22 -6.62
CA LEU A 180 -9.73 7.20 -5.86
C LEU A 180 -11.01 7.63 -6.60
N ALA A 181 -11.10 7.33 -7.90
CA ALA A 181 -12.20 7.75 -8.75
C ALA A 181 -13.50 7.02 -8.38
N LYS A 182 -14.62 7.72 -8.58
CA LYS A 182 -15.95 7.11 -8.51
C LYS A 182 -16.12 6.21 -9.74
N ASP A 183 -16.59 4.99 -9.52
CA ASP A 183 -17.03 4.13 -10.60
C ASP A 183 -18.41 4.63 -11.07
N GLU A 184 -18.46 5.33 -12.20
CA GLU A 184 -19.70 5.89 -12.74
C GLU A 184 -20.74 4.80 -13.09
N GLY A 185 -20.34 3.52 -13.14
CA GLY A 185 -21.19 2.39 -13.50
C GLY A 185 -22.00 1.77 -12.36
N ASP A 186 -21.66 2.02 -11.08
CA ASP A 186 -22.34 1.41 -9.94
C ASP A 186 -22.73 2.47 -8.89
N ALA A 187 -23.88 3.10 -9.12
CA ALA A 187 -24.47 4.09 -8.22
C ALA A 187 -24.76 3.55 -6.79
N THR A 188 -24.61 2.25 -6.54
CA THR A 188 -24.84 1.64 -5.21
C THR A 188 -23.57 1.50 -4.39
N ARG A 189 -22.39 1.48 -5.00
CA ARG A 189 -21.11 1.47 -4.27
C ARG A 189 -20.79 2.87 -3.77
N ARG A 190 -20.74 3.04 -2.45
CA ARG A 190 -20.27 4.30 -1.84
C ARG A 190 -18.80 4.49 -2.19
N HIS A 191 -18.51 5.47 -3.04
CA HIS A 191 -17.15 5.81 -3.50
C HIS A 191 -16.32 6.62 -2.49
N ASP A 192 -16.60 6.44 -1.19
CA ASP A 192 -15.96 7.16 -0.09
C ASP A 192 -15.10 6.22 0.74
N ASP A 193 -14.42 5.28 0.08
CA ASP A 193 -13.61 4.25 0.74
C ASP A 193 -12.16 4.69 0.97
N TRP A 194 -11.81 5.92 0.62
CA TRP A 194 -10.57 6.57 1.01
C TRP A 194 -10.84 7.83 1.84
N ARG A 195 -9.95 8.09 2.79
CA ARG A 195 -9.99 9.22 3.72
C ARG A 195 -8.92 10.26 3.41
N ARG A 196 -7.68 9.83 3.17
CA ARG A 196 -6.54 10.73 2.93
C ARG A 196 -5.61 10.19 1.88
N VAL A 197 -4.99 11.08 1.12
CA VAL A 197 -3.83 10.78 0.27
C VAL A 197 -2.62 11.49 0.86
N PHE A 198 -1.49 10.81 0.92
CA PHE A 198 -0.24 11.35 1.47
C PHE A 198 0.78 11.61 0.38
N CYS A 199 1.61 12.62 0.59
CA CYS A 199 2.73 12.95 -0.28
C CYS A 199 3.82 11.89 -0.16
N PRO A 200 4.22 11.23 -1.26
CA PRO A 200 5.27 10.20 -1.22
C PRO A 200 6.64 10.78 -0.86
N TYR A 201 6.84 12.10 -0.91
CA TYR A 201 8.12 12.74 -0.61
C TYR A 201 8.26 13.20 0.85
N CYS A 202 7.16 13.53 1.54
CA CYS A 202 7.24 14.12 2.89
C CYS A 202 6.13 13.71 3.87
N ASP A 203 5.27 12.77 3.46
CA ASP A 203 4.16 12.20 4.23
C ASP A 203 3.06 13.21 4.65
N ALA A 204 3.11 14.45 4.14
CA ALA A 204 2.03 15.41 4.34
C ALA A 204 0.76 14.96 3.63
N THR A 205 -0.40 15.21 4.22
CA THR A 205 -1.69 15.00 3.54
C THR A 205 -1.80 15.92 2.32
N LEU A 206 -2.02 15.34 1.14
CA LEU A 206 -2.27 16.03 -0.12
C LEU A 206 -3.75 16.28 -0.34
N LEU A 207 -4.55 15.22 -0.20
CA LEU A 207 -6.01 15.24 -0.38
C LEU A 207 -6.66 14.66 0.87
N ASN A 208 -7.81 15.22 1.23
CA ASN A 208 -8.60 14.76 2.36
C ASN A 208 -10.05 14.66 1.91
N ASN A 209 -10.61 13.45 1.96
CA ASN A 209 -12.02 13.23 1.74
C ASN A 209 -12.74 13.47 3.07
N GLN A 210 -12.92 14.75 3.42
CA GLN A 210 -13.71 15.08 4.61
C GLN A 210 -15.16 14.75 4.32
N ARG A 211 -15.68 13.68 4.95
CA ARG A 211 -17.12 13.57 5.15
C ARG A 211 -17.53 14.78 5.98
N THR A 212 -18.38 15.64 5.43
CA THR A 212 -19.23 16.46 6.30
C THR A 212 -20.08 15.47 7.09
N GLU A 213 -19.77 15.28 8.37
CA GLU A 213 -20.65 14.52 9.25
C GLU A 213 -22.05 15.14 9.10
N PRO A 214 -23.10 14.35 8.83
CA PRO A 214 -24.45 14.88 8.86
C PRO A 214 -24.71 15.38 10.28
N THR A 215 -24.82 16.71 10.42
CA THR A 215 -25.24 17.40 11.64
C THR A 215 -26.63 16.98 12.06
#